data_AF-A0A5B1BET1-F1
#
_entry.id   AF-A0A5B1BET1-F1
#
_cell.length_a   1.000
_cell.length_b   1.000
_cell.length_c   1.000
_cell.angle_alpha   90.00
_cell.angle_beta   90.00
_cell.angle_gamma   90.00
#
_symmetry.space_group_name_H-M   'P 1'
#
loop_
_entity.id
_entity.type
_entity.pdbx_description
1 polymer ?
#
loop_
_entity_poly.entity_id
_entity_poly.type
_entity_poly.pdbx_seq_one_letter_code
_entity_poly.pdbx_strand_id
1 'polypeptide(L)'
;MFDVTYKNKIAGYYNLQNLKKRLNPILLRREKQEVFEQLPNVSQKNVYVYLSDEQANLHASFARGIASILGKKFKTTYDWQKLMHLLTNMRMVCDFSYLVDKETYHSPKLI
;
A
#
# COMPACT_ATOMS: atom_id res chain seq x y z
N MET A 1 8.64 8.89 -30.56
CA MET A 1 7.45 8.93 -31.42
C MET A 1 6.25 8.98 -30.49
N PHE A 2 5.58 10.13 -30.40
CA PHE A 2 4.44 10.32 -29.50
C PHE A 2 3.20 9.74 -30.17
N ASP A 3 2.49 8.87 -29.46
CA ASP A 3 1.32 8.18 -30.01
C ASP A 3 0.14 9.17 -30.11
N VAL A 4 -0.28 9.44 -31.34
CA VAL A 4 -1.38 10.35 -31.66
C VAL A 4 -2.75 9.78 -31.27
N THR A 5 -2.84 8.47 -31.03
CA THR A 5 -4.10 7.76 -30.77
C THR A 5 -4.44 7.64 -29.28
N TYR A 6 -3.44 7.60 -28.39
CA TYR A 6 -3.66 7.45 -26.94
C TYR A 6 -3.08 8.62 -26.14
N LYS A 7 -3.82 9.73 -26.03
CA LYS A 7 -3.42 10.95 -25.31
C LYS A 7 -3.03 10.74 -23.83
N ASN A 8 -3.58 9.72 -23.17
CA ASN A 8 -3.36 9.47 -21.73
C ASN A 8 -2.55 8.19 -21.45
N LYS A 9 -1.90 7.61 -22.45
CA LYS A 9 -1.07 6.43 -22.27
C LYS A 9 0.37 6.78 -22.59
N ILE A 10 1.27 6.49 -21.65
CA ILE A 10 2.72 6.62 -21.90
C ILE A 10 3.08 5.53 -22.91
N ALA A 11 3.22 5.90 -24.19
CA ALA A 11 3.62 4.99 -25.27
C ALA A 11 5.12 4.67 -25.24
N GLY A 12 5.91 5.52 -24.60
CA GLY A 12 7.34 5.33 -24.40
C GLY A 12 8.00 6.58 -23.86
N TYR A 13 9.18 6.41 -23.26
CA TYR A 13 9.98 7.52 -22.78
C TYR A 13 10.96 7.96 -23.84
N TYR A 14 11.05 9.26 -24.09
CA TYR A 14 11.98 9.83 -25.06
C TYR A 14 13.18 10.44 -24.35
N ASN A 15 14.38 10.14 -24.87
CA ASN A 15 15.63 10.81 -24.51
C ASN A 15 15.98 10.81 -22.99
N LEU A 16 15.64 9.73 -22.28
CA LEU A 16 15.90 9.60 -20.84
C LEU A 16 17.40 9.73 -20.49
N GLN A 17 18.31 9.34 -21.39
CA GLN A 17 19.74 9.49 -21.18
C GLN A 17 20.18 10.95 -21.12
N ASN A 18 19.59 11.82 -21.96
CA ASN A 18 19.85 13.25 -21.91
C ASN A 18 19.25 13.88 -20.64
N LEU A 19 18.05 13.45 -20.25
CA LEU A 19 17.44 13.87 -18.98
C LEU A 19 18.34 13.49 -17.78
N LYS A 20 18.87 12.25 -17.74
CA LYS A 20 19.83 11.81 -16.71
C LYS A 20 21.03 12.76 -16.66
N LYS A 21 21.67 13.05 -17.81
CA LYS A 21 22.80 13.99 -17.91
C LYS A 21 22.47 15.40 -17.41
N ARG A 22 21.29 15.93 -17.75
CA ARG A 22 20.84 17.26 -17.31
C ARG A 22 20.58 17.35 -15.81
N LEU A 23 20.16 16.25 -15.19
CA LEU A 23 19.87 16.19 -13.76
C LEU A 23 21.11 15.91 -12.89
N ASN A 24 22.19 15.38 -13.46
CA ASN A 24 23.44 15.07 -12.74
C ASN A 24 23.97 16.17 -11.79
N PRO A 25 23.99 17.47 -12.13
CA PRO A 25 24.53 18.49 -11.23
C PRO A 25 23.66 18.77 -9.99
N ILE A 26 22.38 18.34 -9.99
CA ILE A 26 21.43 18.63 -8.92
C ILE A 26 20.85 17.38 -8.24
N LEU A 27 21.03 16.20 -8.85
CA LEU A 27 20.47 14.94 -8.38
C LEU A 27 21.57 13.89 -8.21
N LEU A 28 21.81 13.50 -6.95
CA LEU A 28 22.60 12.30 -6.65
C LEU A 28 21.73 11.06 -6.82
N ARG A 29 21.82 10.42 -7.98
CA ARG A 29 21.11 9.16 -8.28
C ARG A 29 22.11 8.06 -8.63
N ARG A 30 22.07 6.97 -7.87
CA ARG A 30 22.75 5.71 -8.19
C ARG A 30 21.72 4.59 -8.35
N GLU A 31 21.99 3.67 -9.25
CA GLU A 31 21.16 2.49 -9.46
C GLU A 31 21.55 1.40 -8.46
N LYS A 32 20.60 0.53 -8.09
CA LYS A 32 20.85 -0.54 -7.11
C LYS A 32 22.05 -1.42 -7.49
N GLN A 33 22.23 -1.68 -8.78
CA GLN A 33 23.37 -2.43 -9.33
C GLN A 33 24.73 -1.75 -9.10
N GLU A 34 24.79 -0.42 -9.13
CA GLU A 34 26.05 0.35 -8.96
C GLU A 34 26.54 0.36 -7.51
N VAL A 35 25.66 0.03 -6.56
CA VAL A 35 25.97 0.05 -5.11
C VAL A 35 25.86 -1.32 -4.46
N PHE A 36 25.54 -2.36 -5.22
CA PHE A 36 25.21 -3.67 -4.66
C PHE A 36 26.40 -4.29 -3.90
N GLU A 37 27.61 -4.19 -4.47
CA GLU A 37 28.85 -4.68 -3.86
C GLU A 37 29.27 -3.88 -2.62
N GLN A 38 28.73 -2.68 -2.45
CA GLN A 38 29.03 -1.78 -1.32
C GLN A 38 28.12 -2.03 -0.13
N LEU A 39 27.08 -2.86 -0.28
CA LEU A 39 26.04 -3.08 0.71
C LEU A 39 26.11 -4.51 1.25
N PRO A 40 25.78 -4.74 2.52
CA PRO A 40 25.66 -6.08 3.06
C PRO A 40 24.51 -6.84 2.39
N ASN A 41 24.62 -8.17 2.37
CA ASN A 41 23.53 -9.03 1.92
C ASN A 41 22.29 -8.83 2.81
N VAL A 42 21.16 -8.51 2.19
CA VAL A 42 19.86 -8.40 2.85
C VAL A 42 19.09 -9.69 2.64
N SER A 43 18.75 -10.39 3.72
CA SER A 43 17.82 -11.51 3.68
C SER A 43 16.42 -11.03 4.04
N GLN A 44 15.43 -11.37 3.21
CA GLN A 44 14.03 -11.06 3.46
C GLN A 44 13.26 -12.35 3.74
N LYS A 45 12.61 -12.40 4.91
CA LYS A 45 11.72 -13.50 5.29
C LYS A 45 10.32 -12.95 5.51
N ASN A 46 9.34 -13.51 4.81
CA ASN A 46 7.93 -13.23 5.06
C ASN A 46 7.43 -14.22 6.13
N VAL A 47 6.94 -13.70 7.25
CA VAL A 47 6.33 -14.50 8.32
C VAL A 47 4.83 -14.24 8.31
N TYR A 48 4.05 -15.28 8.07
CA TYR A 48 2.59 -15.22 8.11
C TYR A 48 2.13 -15.50 9.53
N VAL A 49 1.23 -14.65 10.03
CA VAL A 49 0.70 -14.73 11.38
C VAL A 49 -0.82 -14.74 11.30
N TYR A 50 -1.45 -15.61 12.08
CA TYR A 50 -2.91 -15.67 12.19
C TYR A 50 -3.43 -14.53 13.07
N LEU A 51 -4.63 -14.05 12.78
CA LEU A 51 -5.35 -13.13 13.65
C LEU A 51 -5.82 -13.87 14.91
N SER A 52 -5.88 -13.19 16.05
CA SER A 52 -6.65 -13.68 17.18
C SER A 52 -8.14 -13.71 16.83
N ASP A 53 -8.93 -14.49 17.57
CA ASP A 53 -10.39 -14.57 17.33
C ASP A 53 -11.05 -13.19 17.40
N GLU A 54 -10.62 -12.34 18.34
CA GLU A 54 -11.11 -10.97 18.46
C GLU A 54 -10.74 -10.10 17.26
N GLN A 55 -9.48 -10.12 16.83
CA GLN A 55 -9.05 -9.39 15.63
C GLN A 55 -9.79 -9.89 14.39
N ALA A 56 -9.99 -11.20 14.26
CA ALA A 56 -10.72 -11.81 13.14
C ALA A 56 -12.18 -11.34 13.11
N ASN A 57 -12.85 -11.28 14.27
CA ASN A 57 -14.22 -10.80 14.38
C ASN A 57 -14.36 -9.32 13.97
N LEU A 58 -13.49 -8.45 14.49
CA LEU A 58 -13.45 -7.03 14.11
C LEU A 58 -13.15 -6.87 12.61
N HIS A 59 -12.15 -7.57 12.09
CA HIS A 59 -11.78 -7.56 10.68
C HIS A 59 -12.96 -8.01 9.78
N ALA A 60 -13.65 -9.08 10.14
CA ALA A 60 -14.83 -9.57 9.43
C ALA A 60 -16.02 -8.58 9.49
N SER A 61 -16.19 -7.87 10.61
CA SER A 61 -17.18 -6.80 10.74
C SER A 61 -16.93 -5.67 9.73
N PHE A 62 -15.69 -5.20 9.63
CA PHE A 62 -15.32 -4.18 8.64
C PHE A 62 -15.47 -4.68 7.20
N ALA A 63 -15.09 -5.93 6.92
CA ALA A 63 -15.26 -6.54 5.61
C ALA A 63 -16.73 -6.56 5.16
N ARG A 64 -17.67 -6.88 6.07
CA ARG A 64 -19.12 -6.80 5.80
C ARG A 64 -19.56 -5.37 5.46
N GLY A 65 -19.06 -4.38 6.20
CA GLY A 65 -19.31 -2.96 5.91
C GLY A 65 -18.84 -2.54 4.52
N ILE A 66 -17.66 -3.01 4.11
CA ILE A 66 -17.11 -2.75 2.77
C ILE A 66 -17.96 -3.44 1.71
N ALA A 67 -18.33 -4.71 1.90
CA ALA A 67 -19.17 -5.46 0.96
C ALA A 67 -20.51 -4.73 0.69
N SER A 68 -21.13 -4.19 1.74
CA SER A 68 -22.35 -3.39 1.63
C SER A 68 -22.16 -2.15 0.76
N ILE A 69 -21.04 -1.43 0.92
CA ILE A 69 -20.72 -0.25 0.10
C ILE A 69 -20.42 -0.64 -1.35
N LEU A 70 -19.67 -1.71 -1.56
CA LEU A 70 -19.31 -2.20 -2.88
C LEU A 70 -20.53 -2.64 -3.69
N GLY A 71 -21.53 -3.24 -3.03
CA GLY A 71 -22.79 -3.66 -3.65
C GLY A 71 -23.69 -2.51 -4.13
N LYS A 72 -23.41 -1.25 -3.77
CA LYS A 72 -24.17 -0.11 -4.27
C LYS A 72 -23.88 0.15 -5.75
N LYS A 73 -24.93 0.33 -6.56
CA LYS A 73 -24.85 0.68 -7.99
C LYS A 73 -24.10 1.99 -8.24
N PHE A 74 -24.34 2.99 -7.40
CA PHE A 74 -23.64 4.28 -7.42
C PHE A 74 -23.07 4.57 -6.03
N LYS A 75 -21.88 5.17 -5.98
CA LYS A 75 -21.15 5.46 -4.74
C LYS A 75 -21.01 6.96 -4.58
N THR A 76 -21.48 7.47 -3.46
CA THR A 76 -21.33 8.87 -3.09
C THR A 76 -19.92 9.15 -2.56
N THR A 77 -19.54 10.42 -2.44
CA THR A 77 -18.27 10.80 -1.78
C THR A 77 -18.18 10.23 -0.36
N TYR A 78 -19.30 10.24 0.37
CA TYR A 78 -19.39 9.65 1.70
C TYR A 78 -19.11 8.14 1.70
N ASP A 79 -19.62 7.41 0.70
CA ASP A 79 -19.34 5.97 0.56
C ASP A 79 -17.85 5.68 0.39
N TRP A 80 -17.15 6.50 -0.40
CA TRP A 80 -15.70 6.38 -0.58
C TRP A 80 -14.93 6.69 0.69
N GLN A 81 -15.32 7.74 1.42
CA GLN A 81 -14.72 8.07 2.72
C GLN A 81 -14.92 6.95 3.73
N LYS A 82 -16.14 6.40 3.81
CA LYS A 82 -16.47 5.28 4.70
C LYS A 82 -15.71 4.01 4.32
N LEU A 83 -15.58 3.72 3.03
CA LEU A 83 -14.79 2.57 2.55
C LEU A 83 -13.31 2.71 2.93
N MET A 84 -12.72 3.90 2.77
CA MET A 84 -11.34 4.15 3.18
C MET A 84 -11.15 4.02 4.70
N HIS A 85 -12.10 4.52 5.48
CA HIS A 85 -12.09 4.35 6.93
C HIS A 85 -12.13 2.87 7.34
N LEU A 86 -13.04 2.07 6.75
CA LEU A 86 -13.14 0.64 7.04
C LEU A 86 -11.87 -0.13 6.65
N LEU A 87 -11.30 0.15 5.48
CA LEU A 87 -10.02 -0.44 5.04
C LEU A 87 -8.88 -0.08 5.99
N THR A 88 -8.86 1.15 6.49
CA THR A 88 -7.83 1.60 7.44
C THR A 88 -7.97 0.85 8.76
N ASN A 89 -9.20 0.69 9.26
CA ASN A 89 -9.47 -0.10 10.47
C ASN A 89 -9.12 -1.58 10.30
N MET A 90 -9.37 -2.18 9.13
CA MET A 90 -8.93 -3.55 8.82
C MET A 90 -7.41 -3.70 8.88
N ARG A 91 -6.66 -2.69 8.43
CA ARG A 91 -5.18 -2.70 8.55
C ARG A 91 -4.75 -2.57 10.01
N MET A 92 -5.34 -1.62 10.75
CA MET A 92 -5.00 -1.37 12.15
C MET A 92 -5.29 -2.57 13.05
N VAL A 93 -6.44 -3.24 12.88
CA VAL A 93 -6.80 -4.39 13.72
C VAL A 93 -5.82 -5.56 13.50
N CYS A 94 -5.29 -5.73 12.29
CA CYS A 94 -4.26 -6.73 12.01
C CYS A 94 -2.94 -6.44 12.75
N ASP A 95 -2.68 -5.19 13.11
CA ASP A 95 -1.52 -4.81 13.91
C ASP A 95 -1.81 -4.99 15.40
N PHE A 96 -2.87 -4.36 15.90
CA PHE A 96 -3.23 -4.37 17.32
C PHE A 96 -4.69 -3.97 17.54
N SER A 97 -5.45 -4.74 18.31
CA SER A 97 -6.89 -4.49 18.51
C SER A 97 -7.17 -3.15 19.22
N TYR A 98 -6.34 -2.75 20.19
CA TYR A 98 -6.42 -1.47 20.90
C TYR A 98 -6.43 -0.23 19.99
N LEU A 99 -5.83 -0.33 18.79
CA LEU A 99 -5.84 0.79 17.84
C LEU A 99 -7.25 1.15 17.38
N VAL A 100 -8.16 0.18 17.41
CA VAL A 100 -9.55 0.29 16.96
C VAL A 100 -10.50 0.51 18.13
N ASP A 101 -10.49 -0.37 19.14
CA ASP A 101 -11.51 -0.36 20.21
C ASP A 101 -11.10 0.43 21.47
N LYS A 102 -9.80 0.70 21.66
CA LYS A 102 -9.23 1.32 22.87
C LYS A 102 -9.46 0.52 24.16
N GLU A 103 -9.75 -0.77 24.05
CA GLU A 103 -10.12 -1.63 25.18
C GLU A 103 -9.28 -2.91 25.23
N THR A 104 -9.04 -3.56 24.08
CA THR A 104 -8.47 -4.90 24.04
C THR A 104 -7.01 -4.90 23.59
N TYR A 105 -6.22 -5.87 24.06
CA TYR A 105 -4.77 -5.88 23.91
C TYR A 105 -4.26 -7.12 23.15
N HIS A 106 -4.77 -7.35 21.93
CA HIS A 106 -4.35 -8.47 21.09
C HIS A 106 -3.45 -8.03 19.93
N SER A 107 -2.18 -8.47 19.94
CA SER A 107 -1.23 -8.29 18.82
C SER A 107 -0.39 -9.54 18.58
N PRO A 108 -0.82 -10.45 17.69
CA PRO A 108 -0.03 -11.62 17.28
C PRO A 108 1.30 -11.26 16.60
N LYS A 109 1.48 -10.01 16.17
CA LYS A 109 2.70 -9.52 15.52
C LYS A 109 3.81 -9.12 16.50
N LEU A 110 3.48 -9.00 17.79
CA LEU A 110 4.43 -8.64 18.86
C LEU A 110 4.90 -9.87 19.66
N ILE A 111 4.69 -11.08 19.15
CA ILE A 111 5.19 -12.34 19.73
C ILE A 111 6.70 -12.44 19.56
#